data_AF-A0A843E8W1-F1
#
_entry.id   AF-A0A843E8W1-F1
#
_cell.length_a   1.000
_cell.length_b   1.000
_cell.length_c   1.000
_cell.angle_alpha   90.00
_cell.angle_beta   90.00
_cell.angle_gamma   90.00
#
_symmetry.space_group_name_H-M   'P 1'
#
loop_
_entity.id
_entity.type
_entity.pdbx_description
1 polymer ?
#
loop_
_entity_poly.entity_id
_entity_poly.type
_entity_poly.pdbx_seq_one_letter_code
_entity_poly.pdbx_strand_id
1 'polypeptide(L)' 'MSIEEKATAAQENLESKFSKLGTGKYGRIIRMCRTPTTEEYKRSLLIVAAGLAVLGVVGFGIYWLMSYLPGYF' A
#
# COMPACT_ATOMS: atom_id res chain seq x y z
N MET A 1 -17.19 6.71 -40.92
CA MET A 1 -17.35 6.25 -39.53
C MET A 1 -17.26 7.48 -38.64
N SER A 2 -18.38 7.85 -38.02
CA SER A 2 -18.52 9.09 -37.25
C SER A 2 -17.65 9.04 -35.98
N ILE A 3 -17.26 10.20 -35.45
CA ILE A 3 -16.58 10.31 -34.15
C ILE A 3 -17.43 9.65 -33.04
N GLU A 4 -18.76 9.71 -33.20
CA GLU A 4 -19.74 9.10 -32.30
C GLU A 4 -19.61 7.57 -32.26
N GLU A 5 -19.47 6.90 -33.41
CA GLU A 5 -19.27 5.44 -33.46
C GLU A 5 -17.96 5.02 -32.78
N LYS A 6 -16.90 5.80 -32.95
CA LYS A 6 -15.60 5.53 -32.30
C LYS A 6 -15.68 5.74 -30.78
N ALA A 7 -16.42 6.76 -30.33
CA ALA A 7 -16.62 7.03 -28.92
C ALA A 7 -17.48 5.93 -28.25
N THR A 8 -18.57 5.51 -28.89
CA THR A 8 -19.43 4.42 -28.39
C THR A 8 -18.68 3.10 -28.36
N ALA A 9 -17.92 2.76 -29.41
CA ALA A 9 -17.10 1.55 -29.44
C ALA A 9 -15.98 1.58 -28.37
N ALA A 10 -15.41 2.75 -28.06
CA ALA A 10 -14.43 2.89 -27.00
C ALA A 10 -15.05 2.69 -25.60
N GLN A 11 -16.28 3.19 -25.38
CA GLN A 11 -17.02 3.00 -24.13
C GLN A 11 -17.37 1.52 -23.90
N GLU A 12 -17.91 0.81 -24.91
CA GLU A 12 -18.25 -0.62 -24.79
C GLU A 12 -17.04 -1.49 -24.47
N ASN A 13 -15.89 -1.20 -25.08
CA ASN A 13 -14.63 -1.91 -24.82
C ASN A 13 -14.07 -1.65 -23.41
N LEU A 14 -14.33 -0.46 -22.86
CA LEU A 14 -13.88 -0.10 -21.51
C LEU A 14 -14.81 -0.69 -20.45
N GLU A 15 -16.11 -0.59 -20.65
CA GLU A 15 -17.15 -1.10 -19.74
C GLU A 15 -17.14 -2.62 -19.65
N SER A 16 -16.93 -3.31 -20.78
CA SER A 16 -16.79 -4.78 -20.80
C SER A 16 -15.51 -5.30 -20.12
N LYS A 17 -14.46 -4.47 -20.03
CA LYS A 17 -13.24 -4.79 -19.27
C LYS A 17 -13.41 -4.50 -17.78
N PHE A 18 -14.08 -3.40 -17.43
CA PHE A 18 -14.38 -3.03 -16.04
C PHE A 18 -15.35 -4.02 -15.38
N SER A 19 -16.38 -4.50 -16.09
CA SER A 19 -17.32 -5.48 -15.52
C SER A 19 -16.64 -6.82 -15.17
N LYS A 20 -15.57 -7.18 -15.90
CA LYS A 20 -14.77 -8.40 -15.67
C LYS A 20 -13.67 -8.22 -14.61
N LEU A 21 -13.24 -6.99 -14.34
CA LEU A 21 -12.22 -6.68 -13.33
C LEU A 21 -12.71 -6.91 -11.88
N GLY A 22 -14.02 -6.87 -11.63
CA GLY A 22 -14.60 -7.09 -10.30
C GLY A 22 -14.95 -8.55 -9.94
N THR A 23 -15.00 -9.44 -10.93
CA THR A 23 -15.51 -10.84 -10.79
C THR A 23 -14.51 -11.91 -11.26
N GLY A 24 -13.25 -11.54 -11.50
CA GLY A 24 -12.19 -12.50 -11.80
C GLY A 24 -11.79 -13.37 -10.60
N LYS A 25 -10.91 -14.36 -10.84
CA LYS A 25 -10.36 -15.29 -9.83
C LYS A 25 -9.89 -14.56 -8.55
N TYR A 26 -9.23 -13.41 -8.70
CA TYR A 26 -8.70 -12.62 -7.57
C TYR A 26 -9.76 -11.82 -6.81
N GLY A 27 -10.83 -11.36 -7.48
CA GLY A 27 -11.94 -10.69 -6.81
C GLY A 27 -12.68 -11.62 -5.84
N ARG A 28 -12.77 -12.91 -6.19
CA ARG A 28 -13.33 -13.94 -5.29
C ARG A 28 -12.44 -14.19 -4.07
N ILE A 29 -11.11 -14.17 -4.24
CA ILE A 29 -10.15 -14.35 -3.15
C ILE A 29 -10.19 -13.16 -2.19
N ILE A 30 -10.21 -11.92 -2.69
CA ILE A 30 -10.29 -10.72 -1.85
C ILE A 30 -11.59 -10.71 -1.03
N ARG A 31 -12.71 -11.19 -1.60
CA ARG A 31 -13.98 -11.35 -0.89
C ARG A 31 -13.97 -12.47 0.16
N MET A 32 -13.02 -13.40 0.10
CA MET A 32 -12.83 -14.46 1.11
C MET A 32 -11.91 -14.03 2.26
N CYS A 33 -11.15 -12.94 2.09
CA CYS A 33 -10.30 -12.41 3.16
C CYS A 33 -11.16 -11.80 4.27
N ARG A 34 -10.80 -12.06 5.53
CA ARG A 34 -11.42 -11.39 6.68
C ARG A 34 -10.94 -9.93 6.75
N THR A 35 -11.85 -8.99 6.65
CA THR A 35 -11.55 -7.58 6.92
C THR A 35 -11.10 -7.44 8.37
N PRO A 36 -9.94 -6.83 8.65
CA PRO A 36 -9.45 -6.69 10.02
C PRO A 36 -10.40 -5.78 10.82
N THR A 37 -10.61 -6.12 12.09
CA THR A 37 -11.29 -5.19 13.01
C THR A 37 -10.37 -4.02 13.35
N THR A 38 -10.96 -2.88 13.72
CA THR A 38 -10.19 -1.68 14.08
C THR A 38 -9.20 -1.95 15.22
N GLU A 39 -9.55 -2.80 16.18
CA GLU A 39 -8.69 -3.16 17.31
C GLU A 39 -7.52 -4.07 16.91
N GLU A 40 -7.75 -5.07 16.04
CA GLU A 40 -6.68 -5.92 15.50
C GLU A 40 -5.68 -5.10 14.67
N TYR A 41 -6.19 -4.15 13.87
CA TYR A 41 -5.37 -3.25 13.09
C TYR A 41 -4.50 -2.35 13.99
N LYS A 42 -5.10 -1.68 14.98
CA LYS A 42 -4.38 -0.80 15.92
C LYS A 42 -3.28 -1.54 16.66
N ARG A 43 -3.54 -2.77 17.16
CA ARG A 43 -2.54 -3.59 17.87
C ARG A 43 -1.34 -3.90 16.97
N SER A 44 -1.61 -4.31 15.73
CA SER A 44 -0.55 -4.61 14.76
C SER A 44 0.26 -3.36 14.41
N LEU A 45 -0.42 -2.25 14.16
CA LEU A 45 0.20 -0.97 13.84
C LEU A 45 1.07 -0.45 14.99
N LEU A 46 0.64 -0.60 16.24
CA LEU A 46 1.40 -0.16 17.41
C LEU A 46 2.72 -0.94 17.55
N ILE A 47 2.69 -2.26 17.33
CA ILE A 47 3.90 -3.10 17.39
C ILE A 47 4.88 -2.70 16.27
N VAL A 48 4.38 -2.52 15.05
CA VAL A 48 5.21 -2.09 13.91
C VAL A 48 5.81 -0.70 14.16
N ALA A 49 5.01 0.25 14.65
CA ALA A 49 5.46 1.59 14.98
C ALA A 49 6.53 1.59 16.07
N ALA A 50 6.35 0.78 17.12
CA ALA A 50 7.35 0.62 18.17
C ALA A 50 8.67 0.03 17.64
N GLY A 51 8.59 -0.99 16.78
CA GLY A 51 9.77 -1.59 16.14
C GLY A 51 10.53 -0.58 15.27
N LEU A 52 9.83 0.19 14.45
CA LEU A 52 10.43 1.24 13.63
C LEU A 52 11.05 2.36 14.47
N ALA A 53 10.41 2.74 15.58
CA ALA A 53 10.97 3.74 16.48
C ALA A 53 12.29 3.27 17.10
N VAL A 54 12.36 2.03 17.58
CA VAL A 54 13.58 1.45 18.16
C VAL A 54 14.70 1.37 17.11
N LEU A 55 14.41 0.83 15.94
CA LEU A 55 15.40 0.74 14.85
C LEU A 55 15.88 2.12 14.40
N GLY A 56 14.97 3.09 14.30
CA GLY A 56 15.29 4.47 13.98
C GLY A 56 16.20 5.12 15.01
N VAL A 57 15.93 4.94 16.30
CA VAL A 57 16.76 5.48 17.39
C VAL A 57 18.15 4.85 17.39
N VAL A 58 18.26 3.54 17.18
CA VAL A 58 19.56 2.86 17.12
C VAL A 58 20.37 3.33 15.92
N GLY A 59 19.77 3.34 14.73
CA GLY A 59 20.43 3.81 13.51
C GLY A 59 20.84 5.29 13.60
N PHE A 60 19.97 6.13 14.15
CA PHE A 60 20.25 7.54 14.39
C PHE A 60 21.35 7.73 15.44
N GLY A 61 21.36 6.94 16.51
CA GLY A 61 22.41 6.98 17.54
C GLY A 61 23.79 6.66 16.98
N ILE A 62 23.88 5.66 16.09
CA ILE A 62 25.13 5.33 15.38
C ILE A 62 25.56 6.49 14.49
N TYR A 63 24.64 7.03 13.68
CA TYR A 63 24.93 8.18 12.81
C TYR A 63 25.41 9.39 13.62
N TRP A 64 24.72 9.74 14.70
CA TRP A 64 25.07 10.86 15.56
C TRP A 64 26.48 10.68 16.15
N LEU A 65 26.76 9.49 16.66
CA LEU A 65 28.07 9.17 17.23
C LEU A 65 29.17 9.29 16.17
N MET A 66 28.97 8.74 14.97
CA MET A 66 29.93 8.84 13.88
C MET A 66 30.09 10.25 13.32
N SER A 67 29.06 11.09 13.39
CA SER A 67 29.12 12.48 12.90
C SER A 67 29.84 13.42 13.86
N TYR A 68 29.73 13.21 15.18
CA TYR A 68 30.30 14.10 16.18
C TYR A 68 31.64 13.62 16.78
N LEU A 69 31.91 12.31 16.82
CA LEU A 69 33.21 11.77 17.25
C LEU A 69 34.44 12.33 16.48
N PRO A 70 34.43 12.42 15.14
CA PRO A 70 35.59 12.91 14.38
C PRO A 70 35.81 14.43 14.51
N GLY A 71 34.89 15.16 15.15
CA GLY A 71 35.11 16.57 15.50
C GLY A 71 35.72 16.78 16.88
N TYR A 72 35.78 15.73 17.71
CA TYR A 72 36.29 15.77 19.09
C TYR A 72 37.68 15.14 19.25
N PHE A 73 38.12 14.33 18.27
CA PHE A 73 39.48 13.79 18.11
C PHE A 73 40.18 14.46 16.95
#